data_AF-A0A4U0V6K7-F1
#
_entry.id   AF-A0A4U0V6K7-F1
#
_cell.length_a   1.000
_cell.length_b   1.000
_cell.length_c   1.000
_cell.angle_alpha   90.00
_cell.angle_beta   90.00
_cell.angle_gamma   90.00
#
_symmetry.space_group_name_H-M   'P 1'
#
loop_
_entity.id
_entity.type
_entity.pdbx_description
1 polymer ?
#
loop_
_entity_poly.entity_id
_entity_poly.type
_entity_poly.pdbx_seq_one_letter_code
_entity_poly.pdbx_strand_id
1 'polypeptide(L)' 'MASIDKTAPEHYQERAHFKECCIYQVYPASFCDSNGDGVGDIQGIISKLDYLKDLGVDVIWLSPV' A
#
# COMPACT_ATOMS: atom_id res chain seq x y z
N MET A 1 35.73 -9.49 9.69
CA MET A 1 34.78 -9.11 10.77
C MET A 1 33.70 -8.26 10.13
N ALA A 2 32.49 -8.81 10.11
CA ALA A 2 31.33 -8.24 9.45
C ALA A 2 30.95 -6.87 10.03
N SER A 3 30.50 -5.97 9.17
CA SER A 3 29.46 -5.01 9.53
C SER A 3 28.62 -4.82 8.28
N ILE A 4 27.36 -5.19 8.46
CA ILE A 4 26.32 -5.41 7.47
C ILE A 4 25.93 -4.06 6.89
N ASP A 5 25.90 -3.95 5.56
CA ASP A 5 25.32 -2.82 4.86
C ASP A 5 23.82 -2.77 5.18
N LYS A 6 23.41 -1.78 5.99
CA LYS A 6 22.03 -1.53 6.38
C LYS A 6 21.52 -0.31 5.59
N THR A 7 21.33 -0.44 4.28
CA THR A 7 20.59 0.59 3.53
C THR A 7 19.08 0.33 3.65
N ALA A 8 18.53 0.56 4.84
CA ALA A 8 17.12 0.96 4.94
C ALA A 8 17.07 2.47 4.61
N PRO A 9 16.14 2.95 3.78
CA PRO A 9 16.07 4.38 3.46
C PRO A 9 15.81 5.20 4.73
N GLU A 10 16.64 6.23 4.96
CA GLU A 10 16.75 7.02 6.20
C GLU A 10 15.56 7.95 6.52
N HIS A 11 14.38 7.81 5.91
CA HIS A 11 13.30 8.78 6.05
C HIS A 11 11.95 8.19 6.44
N TYR A 12 11.89 7.33 7.47
CA TYR A 12 10.61 6.87 8.03
C TYR A 12 10.13 7.71 9.24
N GLN A 13 10.70 8.89 9.49
CA GLN A 13 10.49 9.63 10.74
C GLN A 13 9.92 11.04 10.52
N GLU A 14 8.86 11.14 9.73
CA GLU A 14 7.88 12.20 9.91
C GLU A 14 6.54 11.52 10.16
N ARG A 15 6.02 11.61 11.38
CA ARG A 15 4.71 11.06 11.71
C ARG A 15 3.68 11.87 10.95
N ALA A 16 3.28 11.42 9.76
CA ALA A 16 2.18 12.00 9.03
C ALA A 16 0.96 12.02 9.98
N HIS A 17 0.53 13.21 10.36
CA HIS A 17 -0.63 13.35 11.21
C HIS A 17 -1.83 12.97 10.35
N PHE A 18 -2.71 12.08 10.81
CA PHE A 18 -3.84 11.56 10.00
C PHE A 18 -4.73 12.66 9.39
N LYS A 19 -4.71 13.88 9.94
CA LYS A 19 -5.42 15.05 9.41
C LYS A 19 -4.84 15.56 8.09
N GLU A 20 -3.60 15.21 7.77
CA GLU A 20 -2.85 15.66 6.60
C GLU A 20 -2.72 14.55 5.55
N CYS A 21 -3.04 13.30 5.90
CA CYS A 21 -2.94 12.15 5.00
C CYS A 21 -4.12 12.08 4.01
N CYS A 22 -3.80 11.77 2.75
CA CYS A 22 -4.78 11.29 1.78
C CYS A 22 -5.03 9.79 2.02
N ILE A 23 -6.24 9.45 2.46
CA ILE A 23 -6.65 8.07 2.74
C ILE A 23 -7.48 7.54 1.57
N TYR A 24 -7.06 6.40 1.01
CA TYR A 24 -7.80 5.70 -0.04
C TYR A 24 -8.41 4.42 0.52
N GLN A 25 -9.74 4.34 0.54
CA GLN A 25 -10.44 3.14 1.00
C GLN A 25 -10.58 2.14 -0.15
N VAL A 26 -10.19 0.89 0.09
CA VAL A 26 -10.28 -0.21 -0.88
C VAL A 26 -11.25 -1.25 -0.36
N TYR A 27 -12.19 -1.66 -1.21
CA TYR A 27 -13.01 -2.86 -1.02
C TYR A 27 -12.36 -4.04 -1.78
N PRO A 28 -11.65 -4.97 -1.10
CA PRO A 28 -10.72 -5.90 -1.74
C PRO A 28 -11.36 -6.75 -2.83
N ALA A 29 -12.52 -7.34 -2.52
CA ALA A 29 -13.26 -8.24 -3.40
C ALA A 29 -13.68 -7.61 -4.74
N SER A 30 -13.67 -6.28 -4.88
CA SER A 30 -14.04 -5.59 -6.12
C SER A 30 -12.94 -4.70 -6.69
N PHE A 31 -11.73 -4.72 -6.12
CA PHE A 31 -10.67 -3.81 -6.54
C PHE A 31 -9.86 -4.34 -7.71
N CYS A 32 -9.19 -5.48 -7.53
CA CYS A 32 -8.37 -6.09 -8.58
C CYS A 32 -8.22 -7.58 -8.30
N ASP A 33 -8.64 -8.40 -9.26
CA ASP A 33 -8.44 -9.86 -9.28
C ASP A 33 -7.09 -10.16 -9.96
N SER A 34 -6.28 -11.01 -9.32
CA SER A 34 -4.96 -11.42 -9.85
C SER A 34 -4.93 -12.85 -10.38
N ASN A 35 -5.94 -13.67 -10.09
CA ASN A 35 -5.94 -15.10 -10.36
C ASN A 35 -7.05 -15.54 -11.35
N GLY A 36 -7.99 -14.64 -11.67
CA GLY A 36 -9.07 -14.86 -12.63
C GLY A 36 -10.31 -15.56 -12.06
N ASP A 37 -10.47 -15.63 -10.74
CA ASP A 37 -11.64 -16.23 -10.08
C ASP A 37 -12.85 -15.29 -10.01
N GLY A 38 -12.68 -14.03 -10.41
CA GLY A 38 -13.72 -12.99 -10.43
C GLY A 38 -13.86 -12.20 -9.13
N VAL A 39 -13.02 -12.46 -8.13
CA VAL A 39 -13.00 -11.76 -6.84
C VAL A 39 -11.64 -11.09 -6.66
N GLY A 40 -11.65 -9.81 -6.30
CA GLY A 40 -10.41 -9.10 -6.03
C GLY A 40 -9.67 -9.64 -4.81
N ASP A 41 -8.34 -9.60 -4.86
CA ASP A 41 -7.47 -10.21 -3.88
C ASP A 41 -6.28 -9.30 -3.49
N ILE A 42 -5.54 -9.70 -2.45
CA ILE A 42 -4.41 -8.92 -1.93
C ILE A 42 -3.28 -8.78 -2.96
N GLN A 43 -3.04 -9.79 -3.79
CA GLN A 43 -2.00 -9.70 -4.83
C GLN A 43 -2.40 -8.70 -5.92
N GLY A 44 -3.69 -8.64 -6.24
CA GLY A 44 -4.28 -7.61 -7.10
C GLY A 44 -4.07 -6.21 -6.51
N ILE A 45 -4.31 -6.01 -5.21
CA ILE A 45 -4.03 -4.73 -4.54
C ILE A 45 -2.54 -4.38 -4.63
N ILE A 46 -1.65 -5.33 -4.33
CA ILE A 46 -0.19 -5.13 -4.40
C ILE A 46 0.23 -4.67 -5.80
N SER A 47 -0.34 -5.26 -6.85
CA SER A 47 -0.05 -4.90 -8.25
C SER A 47 -0.42 -3.45 -8.62
N LYS A 48 -1.21 -2.76 -7.78
CA LYS A 48 -1.64 -1.37 -7.98
C LYS A 48 -1.00 -0.39 -7.01
N LEU A 49 -0.07 -0.80 -6.16
CA LEU A 49 0.57 0.10 -5.19
C LEU A 49 1.33 1.24 -5.88
N ASP A 50 2.00 0.99 -7.00
CA ASP A 50 2.68 2.05 -7.76
C ASP A 50 1.67 3.09 -8.28
N TYR A 51 0.52 2.65 -8.80
CA TYR A 51 -0.55 3.55 -9.20
C TYR A 51 -1.08 4.39 -8.01
N LEU A 52 -1.31 3.76 -6.85
CA LEU A 52 -1.80 4.46 -5.66
C LEU A 52 -0.78 5.46 -5.13
N LYS A 53 0.51 5.12 -5.21
CA LYS A 53 1.61 6.01 -4.85
C LYS A 53 1.70 7.20 -5.81
N ASP A 54 1.62 6.97 -7.11
CA ASP A 54 1.63 8.04 -8.13
C ASP A 54 0.41 8.96 -8.01
N LEU A 55 -0.73 8.43 -7.56
CA LEU A 55 -1.92 9.20 -7.23
C LEU A 55 -1.72 10.11 -6.00
N GLY A 56 -0.73 9.85 -5.15
CA GLY A 56 -0.47 10.60 -3.91
C GLY A 56 -1.23 10.06 -2.71
N VAL A 57 -1.56 8.76 -2.68
CA VAL A 57 -2.17 8.10 -1.52
C VAL A 57 -1.12 7.83 -0.45
N ASP A 58 -1.37 8.30 0.78
CA ASP A 58 -0.49 8.05 1.93
C ASP A 58 -0.88 6.78 2.68
N VAL A 59 -2.19 6.51 2.80
CA VAL A 59 -2.74 5.42 3.60
C VAL A 59 -3.82 4.68 2.81
N ILE A 60 -3.74 3.35 2.79
CA ILE A 60 -4.78 2.48 2.26
C ILE A 60 -5.61 1.95 3.43
N TRP A 61 -6.92 2.20 3.42
CA TRP A 61 -7.86 1.62 4.37
C TRP A 61 -8.61 0.46 3.71
N LEU A 62 -8.35 -0.76 4.16
CA LEU A 62 -9.06 -1.93 3.67
C LEU A 62 -10.39 -2.11 4.42
N SER A 63 -11.47 -2.30 3.66
CA SER A 63 -12.68 -2.94 4.18
C SER A 63 -12.36 -4.37 4.66
N PRO A 64 -13.22 -5.00 5.47
CA PRO A 64 -12.99 -6.35 5.98
C PRO A 64 -12.59 -7.34 4.88
N VAL A 65 -11.59 -8.16 5.20
CA VAL A 65 -10.99 -9.22 4.38
C VAL A 65 -11.34 -10.59 4.92
#